data_AF-A0A9N7G713-F1
#
_entry.id   AF-A0A9N7G713-F1
#
_cell.length_a   1.000
_cell.length_b   1.000
_cell.length_c   1.000
_cell.angle_alpha   90.00
_cell.angle_beta   90.00
_cell.angle_gamma   90.00
#
_symmetry.space_group_name_H-M   'P 1'
#
loop_
_entity.id
_entity.type
_entity.pdbx_description
1 polymer ?
#
loop_
_entity_poly.entity_id
_entity_poly.type
_entity_poly.pdbx_seq_one_letter_code
_entity_poly.pdbx_strand_id
1 'polypeptide(L)' 'MNNENKSYDELISEIKEDTKKLSSNEISVEQAMEIFEQNIKKIKLAKEKLTQYKGQINKVMQDDELEEFKD' A
#
# COMPACT_ATOMS: atom_id res chain seq x y z
N MET A 1 9.47 -9.70 -8.36
CA MET A 1 9.37 -9.93 -6.90
C MET A 1 7.90 -9.88 -6.53
N ASN A 2 7.40 -10.87 -5.79
CA ASN A 2 5.97 -10.97 -5.48
C ASN A 2 5.63 -10.03 -4.33
N ASN A 3 4.97 -8.91 -4.63
CA ASN A 3 4.63 -7.87 -3.66
C ASN A 3 3.32 -8.17 -2.88
N GLU A 4 2.63 -9.27 -3.20
CA GLU A 4 1.29 -9.60 -2.69
C GLU A 4 1.24 -9.79 -1.17
N ASN A 5 2.34 -10.23 -0.57
CA ASN A 5 2.46 -10.51 0.87
C ASN A 5 2.89 -9.29 1.70
N LYS A 6 3.21 -8.15 1.08
CA LYS A 6 3.68 -6.98 1.82
C LYS A 6 2.53 -6.25 2.52
N SER A 7 2.82 -5.76 3.71
CA SER A 7 1.95 -4.83 4.44
C SER A 7 1.89 -3.47 3.76
N TYR A 8 0.90 -2.66 4.14
CA TYR A 8 0.81 -1.28 3.67
C TYR A 8 2.08 -0.48 3.98
N ASP A 9 2.58 -0.57 5.21
CA ASP A 9 3.74 0.22 5.65
C ASP A 9 5.03 -0.16 4.91
N GLU A 10 5.24 -1.46 4.67
CA GLU A 10 6.38 -1.93 3.85
C GLU A 10 6.31 -1.38 2.42
N LEU A 11 5.12 -1.44 1.79
CA LEU A 11 4.92 -0.90 0.45
C LEU A 11 5.23 0.62 0.41
N ILE A 12 4.76 1.37 1.41
CA ILE A 12 5.01 2.81 1.50
C ILE A 12 6.48 3.12 1.76
N SER A 13 7.16 2.34 2.61
CA SER A 13 8.59 2.52 2.87
C SER A 13 9.40 2.34 1.59
N GLU A 14 9.12 1.29 0.82
CA GLU A 14 9.81 1.03 -0.44
C GLU A 14 9.51 2.10 -1.50
N ILE A 15 8.26 2.56 -1.61
CA ILE A 15 7.92 3.66 -2.53
C ILE A 15 8.73 4.91 -2.18
N LYS A 16 8.89 5.22 -0.88
CA LYS A 16 9.68 6.38 -0.44
C LYS A 16 11.15 6.23 -0.78
N GLU A 17 11.73 5.05 -0.56
CA GLU A 17 13.12 4.76 -0.93
C GLU A 17 13.36 4.85 -2.43
N ASP A 18 12.47 4.26 -3.21
CA ASP A 18 12.55 4.29 -4.67
C ASP A 18 12.35 5.70 -5.22
N THR A 19 11.48 6.51 -4.60
CA THR A 19 11.32 7.93 -4.95
C THR A 19 12.60 8.72 -4.69
N LYS A 20 13.34 8.41 -3.61
CA LYS A 20 14.65 9.04 -3.36
C LYS A 20 15.65 8.68 -4.46
N LYS A 21 15.67 7.42 -4.93
CA LYS A 21 16.53 6.99 -6.05
C LYS A 21 16.16 7.73 -7.35
N LEU A 22 14.87 7.90 -7.63
CA LEU A 22 14.39 8.67 -8.79
C LEU A 22 14.83 10.14 -8.77
N SER A 23 15.01 10.71 -7.58
CA SER A 23 15.54 12.08 -7.42
C SER A 23 17.08 12.17 -7.43
N SER A 24 17.78 11.05 -7.59
CA SER A 24 19.25 11.00 -7.60
C SER A 24 19.81 11.05 -9.02
N ASN A 25 21.06 11.52 -9.16
CA ASN A 25 21.80 11.48 -10.43
C ASN A 25 22.53 10.13 -10.65
N GLU A 26 22.21 9.11 -9.85
CA GLU A 26 22.97 7.85 -9.77
C GLU A 26 22.37 6.71 -10.61
N ILE A 27 21.23 6.94 -11.27
CA ILE A 27 20.51 5.93 -12.04
C ILE A 27 20.32 6.36 -13.50
N SER A 28 20.30 5.38 -14.41
CA SER A 28 19.98 5.63 -15.82
C SER A 28 18.49 5.93 -16.00
N VAL A 29 18.13 6.45 -17.18
CA VAL A 29 16.73 6.67 -17.55
C VAL A 29 15.97 5.35 -17.61
N GLU A 30 16.56 4.27 -18.13
CA GLU A 30 15.90 2.95 -18.13
C GLU A 30 15.61 2.47 -16.70
N GLN A 31 16.59 2.60 -15.80
CA GLN A 31 16.41 2.25 -14.39
C GLN A 31 15.32 3.10 -13.73
N ALA A 32 15.27 4.40 -14.04
CA ALA A 32 14.23 5.29 -13.54
C ALA A 32 12.83 4.85 -14.03
N MET A 33 12.71 4.45 -15.30
CA MET A 33 11.46 3.93 -15.86
C MET A 33 11.02 2.63 -15.18
N GLU A 34 11.94 1.69 -14.96
CA GLU A 34 11.65 0.44 -14.24
C GLU A 34 11.18 0.70 -12.81
N ILE A 35 11.91 1.55 -12.07
CA ILE A 35 11.56 1.93 -10.70
C ILE A 35 10.17 2.57 -10.67
N PHE A 36 9.87 3.46 -11.63
CA PHE A 36 8.57 4.09 -11.72
C PHE A 36 7.44 3.08 -11.96
N GLU A 37 7.60 2.15 -12.90
CA GLU A 37 6.60 1.10 -13.17
C GLU A 37 6.34 0.22 -11.94
N GLN A 38 7.41 -0.16 -11.23
CA GLN A 38 7.28 -0.94 -9.99
C GLN A 38 6.58 -0.14 -8.89
N ASN A 39 6.86 1.15 -8.76
CA ASN A 39 6.17 2.02 -7.80
C ASN A 39 4.68 2.14 -8.11
N ILE A 40 4.27 2.23 -9.38
CA ILE A 40 2.85 2.21 -9.75
C ILE A 40 2.16 0.91 -9.29
N LYS A 41 2.84 -0.25 -9.43
CA LYS A 41 2.32 -1.54 -8.94
C LYS A 41 2.19 -1.55 -7.41
N LYS A 42 3.22 -1.06 -6.69
CA LYS A 42 3.19 -0.94 -5.21
C LYS A 42 2.07 -0.01 -4.74
N ILE A 43 1.85 1.12 -5.41
CA ILE A 43 0.79 2.09 -5.08
C ILE A 43 -0.60 1.45 -5.24
N LYS A 44 -0.82 0.67 -6.30
CA LYS A 44 -2.09 -0.05 -6.49
C LYS A 44 -2.36 -1.02 -5.33
N LEU A 45 -1.36 -1.85 -4.98
CA LEU A 45 -1.46 -2.78 -3.87
C LEU A 45 -1.68 -2.05 -2.53
N ALA A 46 -0.99 -0.94 -2.27
CA ALA A 46 -1.17 -0.16 -1.06
C ALA A 46 -2.61 0.40 -0.94
N LYS A 47 -3.21 0.84 -2.05
CA LYS A 47 -4.62 1.28 -2.09
C LYS A 47 -5.58 0.13 -1.80
N GLU A 48 -5.31 -1.06 -2.33
CA GLU A 48 -6.11 -2.26 -2.05
C GLU A 48 -6.05 -2.64 -0.57
N LYS A 49 -4.86 -2.63 0.05
CA LYS A 49 -4.69 -2.90 1.48
C LYS A 49 -5.45 -1.90 2.35
N LEU A 50 -5.38 -0.60 2.05
CA LEU A 50 -6.18 0.42 2.77
C LEU A 50 -7.68 0.19 2.63
N THR A 51 -8.13 -0.22 1.45
CA THR A 51 -9.55 -0.52 1.20
C THR A 51 -9.99 -1.74 2.02
N GLN A 52 -9.15 -2.76 2.12
CA GLN A 52 -9.38 -3.93 2.97
C GLN A 52 -9.45 -3.55 4.45
N TYR A 53 -8.51 -2.75 4.95
CA TYR A 53 -8.51 -2.28 6.33
C TYR A 53 -9.77 -1.47 6.66
N LYS A 54 -10.18 -0.57 5.76
CA LYS A 54 -11.43 0.18 5.92
C LYS A 54 -12.65 -0.77 6.00
N GLY A 55 -12.69 -1.79 5.15
CA GLY A 55 -13.76 -2.79 5.17
C GLY A 55 -13.80 -3.57 6.49
N GLN A 56 -12.63 -3.95 7.01
CA GLN A 56 -12.51 -4.64 8.31
C GLN A 56 -12.97 -3.75 9.47
N ILE A 57 -12.55 -2.49 9.51
CA ILE A 57 -12.98 -1.52 10.54
C ILE A 57 -14.49 -1.34 10.49
N ASN A 58 -15.06 -1.10 9.31
CA ASN A 58 -16.50 -0.93 9.16
C ASN A 58 -17.29 -2.15 9.63
N LYS A 59 -16.78 -3.36 9.36
CA LYS A 59 -17.41 -4.60 9.82
C LYS A 59 -17.40 -4.68 11.35
N VAL A 60 -16.26 -4.40 11.98
CA VAL A 60 -16.15 -4.40 13.46
C VAL A 60 -17.12 -3.39 14.07
N MET A 61 -17.21 -2.17 13.53
CA MET A 61 -18.15 -1.16 14.04
C MET A 61 -19.62 -1.57 13.87
N GLN A 62 -19.97 -2.24 12.77
CA GLN A 62 -21.32 -2.77 12.57
C GLN A 62 -21.63 -3.95 13.50
N ASP A 63 -20.66 -4.84 13.74
CA ASP A 63 -20.82 -5.96 14.66
C ASP A 63 -21.00 -5.45 16.11
N ASP A 64 -20.26 -4.42 16.53
CA ASP A 64 -20.41 -3.76 17.84
C ASP A 64 -21.79 -3.09 18.00
N GLU A 65 -22.28 -2.37 16.98
CA GLU A 65 -23.62 -1.76 16.99
C GLU A 65 -24.74 -2.82 17.12
N LEU A 66 -24.57 -4.00 16.51
CA LEU A 66 -25.57 -5.09 16.59
C LEU A 66 -25.60 -5.79 17.96
N GLU A 67 -24.53 -5.73 18.74
CA GLU A 67 -24.53 -6.26 20.12
C GLU A 67 -25.24 -5.31 21.10
N GLU A 68 -25.16 -3.99 20.90
CA GLU A 68 -25.83 -3.01 21.78
C GLU A 68 -27.37 -3.02 21.72
N PHE A 69 -28.00 -3.70 20.74
CA PHE A 69 -29.47 -3.82 20.63
C PHE A 69 -30.03 -5.16 21.12
N LYS A 70 -29.24 -5.99 21.80
CA LYS A 70 -29.67 -7.32 22.28
C LYS A 70 -30.04 -7.41 23.76
N ASP A 71 -30.13 -6.29 24.47
CA ASP A 71 -30.62 -6.21 25.86
C ASP A 71 -32.00 -5.53 25.98
#